data_AF-A0A653ZWP1-F1
#
_entry.id   AF-A0A653ZWP1-F1
#
_cell.length_a   1.000
_cell.length_b   1.000
_cell.length_c   1.000
_cell.angle_alpha   90.00
_cell.angle_beta   90.00
_cell.angle_gamma   90.00
#
_symmetry.space_group_name_H-M   'P 1'
#
loop_
_entity.id
_entity.type
_entity.pdbx_description
1 polymer ?
#
loop_
_entity_poly.entity_id
_entity_poly.type
_entity_poly.pdbx_seq_one_letter_code
_entity_poly.pdbx_strand_id
1 'polypeptide(L)'
;MESVSIAKVLRLDASRLPPPSLDEAVEIVREAWARFAVHWEGEPTESDLLTNARVALYLYDRYRNASLAWDDIPGDVSQFGLMAFGAIIESIARRQAANSLKKATKVVAAWTATERAYQRHENDPKQQAKREVYGCWEDWKRRRSGGSDPYKSKAAFARDMLGKFPALASQKVIEDWCREWERGEIPASDVAHQLLIHIGK
;
A
#
# COMPACT_ATOMS: atom_id res chain seq x y z
N MET A 1 -50.92 16.25 13.72
CA MET A 1 -49.45 16.29 13.61
C MET A 1 -49.04 15.33 12.52
N GLU A 2 -48.31 15.80 11.50
CA GLU A 2 -47.74 14.91 10.47
C GLU A 2 -46.51 14.20 11.07
N SER A 3 -46.52 12.86 11.11
CA SER A 3 -45.40 12.06 11.60
C SER A 3 -44.13 12.31 10.78
N VAL A 4 -43.00 12.57 11.45
CA VAL A 4 -41.69 12.74 10.82
C VAL A 4 -41.14 11.37 10.41
N SER A 5 -41.01 11.12 9.10
CA SER A 5 -40.42 9.87 8.58
C SER A 5 -38.89 9.93 8.50
N ILE A 6 -38.22 8.78 8.58
CA ILE A 6 -36.77 8.66 8.36
C ILE A 6 -36.33 9.30 7.03
N ALA A 7 -37.13 9.16 5.98
CA ALA A 7 -36.84 9.77 4.69
C ALA A 7 -36.78 11.31 4.75
N LYS A 8 -37.53 11.93 5.67
CA LYS A 8 -37.55 13.38 5.90
C LYS A 8 -36.33 13.81 6.72
N VAL A 9 -35.93 13.02 7.73
CA VAL A 9 -34.70 13.21 8.53
C VAL A 9 -33.44 13.10 7.67
N LEU A 10 -33.42 12.19 6.68
CA LEU A 10 -32.26 11.97 5.82
C LEU A 10 -32.11 12.98 4.68
N ARG A 11 -33.20 13.68 4.30
CA ARG A 11 -33.22 14.62 3.15
C ARG A 11 -33.12 16.09 3.55
N LEU A 12 -33.38 16.44 4.80
CA LEU A 12 -33.36 17.81 5.29
C LEU A 12 -32.20 18.02 6.26
N ASP A 13 -31.67 19.24 6.29
CA ASP A 13 -30.79 19.69 7.36
C ASP A 13 -31.54 19.52 8.69
N ALA A 14 -31.05 18.62 9.54
CA ALA A 14 -31.69 18.21 10.79
C ALA A 14 -31.90 19.38 11.78
N SER A 15 -31.19 20.49 11.56
CA SER A 15 -31.39 21.74 12.30
C SER A 15 -32.70 22.47 11.94
N ARG A 16 -33.30 22.17 10.79
CA ARG A 16 -34.51 22.84 10.25
C ARG A 16 -35.81 22.09 10.50
N LEU A 17 -35.75 20.86 11.00
CA LEU A 17 -36.94 20.09 11.36
C LEU A 17 -37.38 20.44 12.78
N PRO A 18 -38.70 20.56 13.04
CA PRO A 18 -39.19 20.63 14.41
C PRO A 18 -38.78 19.36 15.15
N PRO A 19 -38.50 19.45 16.47
CA PRO A 19 -38.14 18.27 17.25
C PRO A 19 -39.31 17.27 17.23
N PRO A 20 -39.07 15.99 16.91
CA PRO A 20 -40.09 14.95 17.03
C PRO A 20 -40.49 14.79 18.50
N SER A 21 -41.70 14.30 18.75
CA SER A 21 -42.06 13.82 20.09
C SER A 21 -41.18 12.65 20.50
N LEU A 22 -41.17 12.29 21.79
CA LEU A 22 -40.43 11.12 22.28
C LEU A 22 -40.86 9.84 21.55
N ASP A 23 -42.17 9.64 21.36
CA ASP A 23 -42.72 8.49 20.64
C ASP A 23 -42.28 8.46 19.17
N GLU A 24 -42.29 9.63 18.51
CA GLU A 24 -41.79 9.76 17.13
C GLU A 24 -40.29 9.46 17.04
N ALA A 25 -39.49 9.91 18.01
CA ALA A 25 -38.07 9.62 18.07
C ALA A 25 -37.80 8.12 18.27
N VAL A 26 -38.55 7.45 19.15
CA VAL A 26 -38.46 6.00 19.39
C VAL A 26 -38.79 5.21 18.12
N GLU A 27 -39.84 5.58 17.38
CA GLU A 27 -40.17 4.92 16.11
C GLU A 27 -39.11 5.17 15.04
N ILE A 28 -38.53 6.37 14.96
CA ILE A 28 -37.40 6.68 14.07
C ILE A 28 -36.19 5.79 14.41
N VAL A 29 -35.86 5.61 15.70
CA VAL A 29 -34.76 4.73 16.12
C VAL A 29 -35.07 3.29 15.74
N ARG A 30 -36.28 2.82 16.04
CA ARG A 30 -36.70 1.43 15.79
C ARG A 30 -36.67 1.11 14.30
N GLU A 31 -37.17 2.00 13.46
CA GLU A 31 -37.16 1.81 12.00
C GLU A 31 -35.73 1.87 11.44
N ALA A 32 -34.87 2.77 11.95
CA ALA A 32 -33.46 2.83 11.56
C ALA A 32 -32.71 1.54 11.96
N TRP A 33 -32.95 1.06 13.18
CA TRP A 33 -32.40 -0.19 13.69
C TRP A 33 -32.91 -1.40 12.90
N ALA A 34 -34.20 -1.46 12.57
CA ALA A 34 -34.76 -2.56 11.78
C ALA A 34 -34.11 -2.62 10.38
N ARG A 35 -33.88 -1.48 9.73
CA ARG A 35 -33.15 -1.40 8.46
C ARG A 35 -31.70 -1.85 8.59
N PHE A 36 -31.04 -1.46 9.69
CA PHE A 36 -29.68 -1.90 9.98
C PHE A 36 -29.59 -3.41 10.25
N ALA A 37 -30.49 -3.94 11.08
CA ALA A 37 -30.52 -5.34 11.48
C ALA A 37 -30.77 -6.28 10.28
N VAL A 38 -31.60 -5.87 9.31
CA VAL A 38 -31.82 -6.62 8.05
C VAL A 38 -30.55 -6.70 7.19
N HIS A 39 -29.60 -5.79 7.35
CA HIS A 39 -28.31 -5.80 6.65
C HIS A 39 -27.15 -6.35 7.49
N TRP A 40 -27.39 -6.74 8.75
CA TRP A 40 -26.35 -7.24 9.66
C TRP A 40 -25.79 -8.60 9.25
N GLU A 41 -26.53 -9.40 8.46
CA GLU A 41 -26.03 -10.66 7.90
C GLU A 41 -25.12 -10.48 6.67
N GLY A 42 -24.98 -9.24 6.15
CA GLY A 42 -24.07 -8.87 5.05
C GLY A 42 -23.06 -7.80 5.45
N GLU A 43 -22.10 -7.47 4.57
CA GLU A 43 -21.23 -6.29 4.78
C GLU A 43 -22.08 -5.01 4.58
N PRO A 44 -22.30 -4.18 5.63
CA PRO A 44 -23.07 -2.95 5.49
C PRO A 44 -22.38 -1.99 4.53
N THR A 45 -23.16 -1.32 3.67
CA THR A 45 -22.60 -0.36 2.72
C THR A 45 -22.17 0.93 3.44
N GLU A 46 -21.33 1.74 2.80
CA GLU A 46 -20.93 3.05 3.32
C GLU A 46 -22.14 3.99 3.53
N SER A 47 -23.16 3.87 2.68
CA SER A 47 -24.41 4.62 2.81
C SER A 47 -25.21 4.21 4.06
N ASP A 48 -25.18 2.93 4.41
CA ASP A 48 -25.89 2.41 5.59
C ASP A 48 -25.23 2.90 6.89
N LEU A 49 -23.89 2.84 6.94
CA LEU A 49 -23.11 3.32 8.08
C LEU A 49 -23.27 4.83 8.28
N LEU A 50 -23.25 5.61 7.20
CA LEU A 50 -23.46 7.07 7.26
C LEU A 50 -24.88 7.43 7.68
N THR A 51 -25.88 6.70 7.19
CA THR A 51 -27.28 6.84 7.60
C THR A 51 -27.41 6.61 9.10
N ASN A 52 -26.86 5.52 9.62
CA ASN A 52 -26.96 5.18 11.04
C ASN A 52 -26.17 6.13 11.93
N ALA A 53 -24.97 6.55 11.51
CA ALA A 53 -24.20 7.56 12.23
C ALA A 53 -24.93 8.91 12.30
N ARG A 54 -25.60 9.33 11.22
CA ARG A 54 -26.41 10.56 11.20
C ARG A 54 -27.62 10.45 12.10
N VAL A 55 -28.32 9.31 12.10
CA VAL A 55 -29.45 9.06 13.02
C VAL A 55 -28.97 9.07 14.47
N ALA A 56 -27.88 8.37 14.78
CA ALA A 56 -27.31 8.32 16.12
C ALA A 56 -26.85 9.70 16.62
N LEU A 57 -26.17 10.49 15.78
CA LEU A 57 -25.76 11.85 16.12
C LEU A 57 -26.94 12.82 16.26
N TYR A 58 -27.96 12.69 15.42
CA TYR A 58 -29.19 13.47 15.50
C TYR A 58 -29.91 13.21 16.83
N LEU A 59 -30.08 11.93 17.19
CA LEU A 59 -30.69 11.55 18.46
C LEU A 59 -29.85 12.04 19.64
N TYR A 60 -28.54 11.82 19.62
CA TYR A 60 -27.63 12.26 20.67
C TYR A 60 -27.66 13.78 20.89
N ASP A 61 -27.57 14.58 19.81
CA ASP A 61 -27.64 16.04 19.90
C ASP A 61 -29.00 16.51 20.45
N ARG A 62 -30.09 15.88 20.02
CA ARG A 62 -31.44 16.27 20.49
C ARG A 62 -31.73 15.84 21.91
N TYR A 63 -31.34 14.64 22.35
CA TYR A 63 -31.46 14.23 23.75
C TYR A 63 -30.61 15.10 24.67
N ARG A 64 -29.39 15.45 24.25
CA ARG A 64 -28.53 16.38 24.99
C ARG A 64 -29.17 17.77 25.12
N ASN A 65 -29.82 18.29 24.07
CA ASN A 65 -30.39 19.63 24.04
C ASN A 65 -31.81 19.71 24.64
N ALA A 66 -32.51 18.60 24.83
CA ALA A 66 -33.83 18.56 25.45
C ALA A 66 -33.83 18.76 26.97
N SER A 67 -32.65 18.89 27.61
CA SER A 67 -32.50 19.02 29.07
C SER A 67 -33.24 17.93 29.87
N LEU A 68 -33.48 16.77 29.27
CA LEU A 68 -33.91 15.60 30.01
C LEU A 68 -32.73 15.14 30.86
N ALA A 69 -32.96 15.02 32.17
CA ALA A 69 -31.99 14.34 33.02
C ALA A 69 -31.80 12.92 32.45
N TRP A 70 -30.56 12.44 32.40
CA TRP A 70 -30.26 11.10 31.90
C TRP A 70 -31.07 10.00 32.61
N ASP A 71 -31.56 10.30 33.81
CA ASP A 71 -32.38 9.43 34.66
C ASP A 71 -33.85 9.29 34.17
N ASP A 72 -34.35 10.21 33.33
CA ASP A 72 -35.72 10.17 32.79
C ASP A 72 -35.82 9.44 31.44
N ILE A 73 -34.68 8.98 30.90
CA ILE A 73 -34.65 8.21 29.65
C ILE A 73 -35.04 6.77 29.98
N PRO A 74 -36.09 6.20 29.35
CA PRO A 74 -36.41 4.80 29.49
C PRO A 74 -35.17 3.92 29.20
N GLY A 75 -34.86 2.99 30.11
CA GLY A 75 -33.61 2.24 30.10
C GLY A 75 -33.39 1.38 28.85
N ASP A 76 -34.45 1.07 28.10
CA ASP A 76 -34.39 0.41 26.81
C ASP A 76 -33.82 1.33 25.72
N VAL A 77 -34.23 2.59 25.67
CA VAL A 77 -33.77 3.57 24.65
C VAL A 77 -32.28 3.90 24.81
N SER A 78 -31.79 4.04 26.03
CA SER A 78 -30.37 4.29 26.29
C SER A 78 -29.50 3.09 25.92
N GLN A 79 -29.98 1.86 26.15
CA GLN A 79 -29.30 0.64 25.76
C GLN A 79 -29.23 0.47 24.23
N PHE A 80 -30.31 0.77 23.49
CA PHE A 80 -30.29 0.73 22.03
C PHE A 80 -29.34 1.78 21.43
N GLY A 81 -29.31 2.99 21.98
CA GLY A 81 -28.38 4.05 21.55
C GLY A 81 -26.91 3.66 21.74
N LEU A 82 -26.58 3.06 22.89
CA LEU A 82 -25.23 2.57 23.17
C LEU A 82 -24.83 1.39 22.29
N MET A 83 -25.74 0.44 22.04
CA MET A 83 -25.47 -0.69 21.15
C MET A 83 -25.27 -0.24 19.70
N ALA A 84 -26.08 0.72 19.22
CA ALA A 84 -25.92 1.28 17.88
C ALA A 84 -24.58 2.04 17.73
N PHE A 85 -24.21 2.84 18.72
CA PHE A 85 -22.93 3.53 18.74
C PHE A 85 -21.75 2.55 18.79
N GLY A 86 -21.84 1.52 19.63
CA GLY A 86 -20.85 0.44 19.71
C GLY A 86 -20.66 -0.28 18.37
N ALA A 87 -21.76 -0.66 17.71
CA ALA A 87 -21.71 -1.32 16.40
C ALA A 87 -21.08 -0.42 15.32
N ILE A 88 -21.34 0.89 15.34
CA ILE A 88 -20.72 1.85 14.42
C ILE A 88 -19.22 1.93 14.66
N ILE A 89 -18.77 2.08 15.91
CA ILE A 89 -17.33 2.12 16.24
C ILE A 89 -16.65 0.82 15.80
N GLU A 90 -17.25 -0.33 16.10
CA GLU A 90 -16.71 -1.63 15.71
C GLU A 90 -16.59 -1.76 14.19
N SER A 91 -17.60 -1.30 13.43
CA SER A 91 -17.56 -1.32 11.96
C SER A 91 -16.43 -0.46 11.39
N ILE A 92 -16.19 0.73 11.97
CA ILE A 92 -15.12 1.64 11.56
C ILE A 92 -13.76 1.00 11.87
N ALA A 93 -13.60 0.43 13.07
CA ALA A 93 -12.37 -0.24 13.48
C ALA A 93 -12.04 -1.44 12.56
N ARG A 94 -13.03 -2.28 12.25
CA ARG A 94 -12.88 -3.41 11.30
C ARG A 94 -12.46 -2.92 9.92
N ARG A 95 -13.05 -1.83 9.41
CA ARG A 95 -12.70 -1.25 8.09
C ARG A 95 -11.29 -0.68 8.07
N GLN A 96 -10.87 0.01 9.13
CA GLN A 96 -9.50 0.50 9.26
C GLN A 96 -8.50 -0.67 9.31
N ALA A 97 -8.79 -1.73 10.06
CA ALA A 97 -7.96 -2.93 10.10
C ALA A 97 -7.86 -3.61 8.72
N ALA A 98 -8.97 -3.78 8.01
CA ALA A 98 -9.00 -4.35 6.67
C ALA A 98 -8.20 -3.51 5.65
N ASN A 99 -8.30 -2.19 5.72
CA ASN A 99 -7.53 -1.28 4.86
C ASN A 99 -6.03 -1.34 5.17
N SER A 100 -5.66 -1.40 6.45
CA SER A 100 -4.27 -1.58 6.88
C SER A 100 -3.71 -2.92 6.42
N LEU A 101 -4.49 -4.00 6.50
CA LEU A 101 -4.11 -5.32 5.97
C LEU A 101 -3.89 -5.27 4.45
N LYS A 102 -4.82 -4.67 3.68
CA LYS A 102 -4.67 -4.49 2.22
C LYS A 102 -3.42 -3.69 1.85
N LYS A 103 -3.08 -2.67 2.64
CA LYS A 103 -1.84 -1.90 2.44
C LYS A 103 -0.60 -2.76 2.73
N ALA A 104 -0.60 -3.48 3.86
CA ALA A 104 0.49 -4.37 4.24
C ALA A 104 0.71 -5.49 3.19
N THR A 105 -0.34 -6.12 2.69
CA THR A 105 -0.22 -7.16 1.65
C THR A 105 0.32 -6.61 0.34
N LYS A 106 -0.06 -5.38 -0.07
CA LYS A 106 0.52 -4.71 -1.25
C LYS A 106 2.01 -4.44 -1.07
N VAL A 107 2.43 -4.01 0.12
CA VAL A 107 3.84 -3.82 0.45
C VAL A 107 4.57 -5.15 0.32
N VAL A 108 4.13 -6.20 1.01
CA VAL A 108 4.75 -7.54 0.92
C VAL A 108 4.82 -8.04 -0.54
N ALA A 109 3.75 -7.88 -1.32
CA ALA A 109 3.76 -8.24 -2.74
C ALA A 109 4.83 -7.47 -3.53
N ALA A 110 4.98 -6.16 -3.31
CA ALA A 110 6.02 -5.36 -3.94
C ALA A 110 7.43 -5.84 -3.56
N TRP A 111 7.69 -6.13 -2.28
CA TRP A 111 8.96 -6.71 -1.82
C TRP A 111 9.27 -8.04 -2.52
N THR A 112 8.32 -8.96 -2.56
CA THR A 112 8.51 -10.26 -3.23
C THR A 112 8.72 -10.13 -4.75
N ALA A 113 8.11 -9.13 -5.39
CA ALA A 113 8.31 -8.85 -6.81
C ALA A 113 9.72 -8.31 -7.09
N THR A 114 10.21 -7.40 -6.24
CA THR A 114 11.58 -6.88 -6.30
C THR A 114 12.61 -7.99 -6.11
N GLU A 115 12.42 -8.85 -5.11
CA GLU A 115 13.31 -9.97 -4.84
C GLU A 115 13.40 -10.95 -6.03
N ARG A 116 12.25 -11.31 -6.60
CA ARG A 116 12.21 -12.14 -7.83
C ARG A 116 12.84 -11.45 -9.03
N ALA A 117 12.79 -10.12 -9.12
CA ALA A 117 13.48 -9.39 -10.17
C ALA A 117 15.01 -9.47 -9.96
N TYR A 118 15.48 -9.27 -8.73
CA TYR A 118 16.88 -9.41 -8.37
C TYR A 118 17.42 -10.82 -8.67
N GLN A 119 16.73 -11.87 -8.21
CA GLN A 119 17.11 -13.26 -8.48
C GLN A 119 17.15 -13.60 -9.97
N ARG A 120 16.23 -13.03 -10.77
CA ARG A 120 16.28 -13.18 -12.24
C ARG A 120 17.50 -12.51 -12.85
N HIS A 121 17.90 -11.36 -12.34
CA HIS A 121 19.10 -10.65 -12.78
C HIS A 121 20.39 -11.33 -12.31
N GLU A 122 20.41 -11.92 -11.12
CA GLU A 122 21.56 -12.68 -10.61
C GLU A 122 21.84 -13.91 -11.48
N ASN A 123 20.78 -14.63 -11.85
CA ASN A 123 20.84 -15.84 -12.67
C ASN A 123 20.86 -15.55 -14.18
N ASP A 124 20.87 -14.29 -14.61
CA ASP A 124 20.98 -13.94 -16.03
C ASP A 124 22.42 -14.23 -16.50
N PRO A 125 22.63 -15.17 -17.45
CA PRO A 125 23.95 -15.49 -17.97
C PRO A 125 24.68 -14.28 -18.54
N LYS A 126 23.95 -13.26 -19.01
CA LYS A 126 24.55 -12.01 -19.51
C LYS A 126 25.14 -11.15 -18.40
N GLN A 127 24.49 -11.10 -17.24
CA GLN A 127 24.99 -10.34 -16.09
C GLN A 127 26.22 -11.01 -15.50
N GLN A 128 26.22 -12.35 -15.44
CA GLN A 128 27.42 -13.11 -15.07
C GLN A 128 28.57 -12.83 -16.06
N ALA A 129 28.32 -12.95 -17.36
CA ALA A 129 29.32 -12.63 -18.38
C ALA A 129 29.81 -11.17 -18.28
N LYS A 130 28.94 -10.20 -17.98
CA LYS A 130 29.35 -8.80 -17.78
C LYS A 130 30.34 -8.64 -16.63
N ARG A 131 30.11 -9.33 -15.50
CA ARG A 131 31.03 -9.34 -14.33
C ARG A 131 32.39 -9.96 -14.69
N GLU A 132 32.37 -11.10 -15.37
CA GLU A 132 33.61 -11.79 -15.79
C GLU A 132 34.42 -10.96 -16.80
N VAL A 133 33.73 -10.30 -17.74
CA VAL A 133 34.36 -9.34 -18.68
C VAL A 133 34.96 -8.15 -17.94
N TYR A 134 34.29 -7.63 -16.89
CA TYR A 134 34.84 -6.54 -16.08
C TYR A 134 36.12 -6.95 -15.35
N GLY A 135 36.18 -8.17 -14.80
CA GLY A 135 37.44 -8.73 -14.26
C GLY A 135 38.55 -8.79 -15.30
N CYS A 136 38.25 -9.28 -16.52
CA CYS A 136 39.20 -9.31 -17.63
C CYS A 136 39.65 -7.90 -18.04
N TRP A 137 38.75 -6.92 -17.96
CA TRP A 137 39.01 -5.53 -18.26
C TRP A 137 39.99 -4.89 -17.26
N GLU A 138 39.76 -5.06 -15.96
CA GLU A 138 40.65 -4.57 -14.90
C GLU A 138 42.05 -5.18 -15.03
N ASP A 139 42.14 -6.48 -15.29
CA ASP A 139 43.41 -7.15 -15.54
C ASP A 139 44.11 -6.62 -16.81
N TRP A 140 43.36 -6.38 -17.89
CA TRP A 140 43.90 -5.74 -19.08
C TRP A 140 44.47 -4.35 -18.78
N LYS A 141 43.71 -3.52 -18.08
CA LYS A 141 44.12 -2.18 -17.66
C LYS A 141 45.39 -2.21 -16.83
N ARG A 142 45.48 -3.14 -15.86
CA ARG A 142 46.67 -3.32 -15.01
C ARG A 142 47.90 -3.71 -15.84
N ARG A 143 47.76 -4.68 -16.75
CA ARG A 143 48.87 -5.13 -17.62
C ARG A 143 49.34 -4.04 -18.56
N ARG A 144 48.40 -3.31 -19.17
CA ARG A 144 48.69 -2.19 -20.06
C ARG A 144 49.52 -1.10 -19.38
N SER A 145 49.23 -0.78 -18.12
CA SER A 145 50.03 0.17 -17.33
C SER A 145 51.43 -0.35 -17.00
N GLY A 146 51.64 -1.67 -16.98
CA GLY A 146 52.93 -2.31 -16.74
C GLY A 146 53.79 -2.52 -17.99
N GLY A 147 53.42 -1.94 -19.14
CA GLY A 147 54.19 -2.03 -20.40
C GLY A 147 53.91 -3.27 -21.25
N SER A 148 53.03 -4.18 -20.82
CA SER A 148 52.57 -5.32 -21.60
C SER A 148 51.12 -5.09 -22.02
N ASP A 149 50.88 -4.71 -23.27
CA ASP A 149 49.52 -4.50 -23.79
C ASP A 149 49.06 -5.70 -24.63
N PRO A 150 48.29 -6.64 -24.06
CA PRO A 150 47.79 -7.80 -24.80
C PRO A 150 46.74 -7.43 -25.86
N TYR A 151 46.11 -6.25 -25.78
CA TYR A 151 45.09 -5.83 -26.75
C TYR A 151 45.35 -4.42 -27.25
N LYS A 152 45.62 -4.27 -28.54
CA LYS A 152 45.92 -2.96 -29.16
C LYS A 152 44.78 -1.92 -29.05
N SER A 153 43.54 -2.35 -28.80
CA SER A 153 42.38 -1.47 -28.70
C SER A 153 41.22 -2.12 -27.95
N LYS A 154 40.24 -1.30 -27.52
CA LYS A 154 38.97 -1.78 -26.94
C LYS A 154 38.22 -2.73 -27.87
N ALA A 155 38.28 -2.50 -29.18
CA ALA A 155 37.67 -3.39 -30.17
C ALA A 155 38.37 -4.76 -30.23
N ALA A 156 39.70 -4.80 -30.08
CA ALA A 156 40.43 -6.07 -30.02
C ALA A 156 40.08 -6.85 -28.75
N PHE A 157 40.03 -6.16 -27.60
CA PHE A 157 39.55 -6.74 -26.33
C PHE A 157 38.12 -7.27 -26.47
N ALA A 158 37.19 -6.45 -26.97
CA ALA A 158 35.78 -6.81 -27.10
C ALA A 158 35.56 -8.04 -28.01
N ARG A 159 36.33 -8.16 -29.10
CA ARG A 159 36.26 -9.33 -29.97
C ARG A 159 36.73 -10.61 -29.28
N ASP A 160 37.80 -10.53 -28.49
CA ASP A 160 38.29 -11.69 -27.72
C ASP A 160 37.29 -12.09 -26.62
N MET A 161 36.72 -11.12 -25.91
CA MET A 161 35.68 -11.37 -24.91
C MET A 161 34.42 -11.98 -25.51
N LEU A 162 34.01 -11.53 -26.70
CA LEU A 162 32.87 -12.12 -27.41
C LEU A 162 33.10 -13.60 -27.76
N GLY A 163 34.35 -13.98 -28.07
CA GLY A 163 34.73 -15.37 -28.28
C GLY A 163 34.74 -16.21 -26.99
N LYS A 164 35.07 -15.60 -25.85
CA LYS A 164 35.13 -16.26 -24.54
C LYS A 164 33.77 -16.44 -23.88
N PHE A 165 32.84 -15.49 -24.08
CA PHE A 165 31.56 -15.46 -23.39
C PHE A 165 30.38 -15.58 -24.37
N PRO A 166 29.90 -16.80 -24.67
CA PRO A 166 28.86 -17.03 -25.69
C PRO A 166 27.49 -16.44 -25.33
N ALA A 167 27.25 -16.07 -24.07
CA ALA A 167 26.04 -15.37 -23.65
C ALA A 167 25.95 -13.94 -24.20
N LEU A 168 27.06 -13.37 -24.68
CA LEU A 168 27.14 -12.02 -25.20
C LEU A 168 26.78 -12.00 -26.69
N ALA A 169 25.90 -11.08 -27.07
CA ALA A 169 25.34 -11.05 -28.43
C ALA A 169 26.12 -10.15 -29.40
N SER A 170 26.95 -9.22 -28.91
CA SER A 170 27.58 -8.22 -29.77
C SER A 170 28.86 -7.64 -29.17
N GLN A 171 29.87 -7.48 -30.01
CA GLN A 171 31.10 -6.76 -29.71
C GLN A 171 30.80 -5.32 -29.26
N LYS A 172 29.80 -4.67 -29.87
CA LYS A 172 29.42 -3.28 -29.56
C LYS A 172 29.04 -3.11 -28.09
N VAL A 173 28.29 -4.08 -27.55
CA VAL A 173 27.84 -4.04 -26.15
C VAL A 173 29.02 -4.03 -25.18
N ILE A 174 30.05 -4.83 -25.48
CA ILE A 174 31.26 -4.90 -24.67
C ILE A 174 32.06 -3.60 -24.78
N GLU A 175 32.20 -3.04 -25.99
CA GLU A 175 32.88 -1.75 -26.16
C GLU A 175 32.19 -0.60 -25.44
N ASP A 176 30.85 -0.58 -25.43
CA ASP A 176 30.06 0.41 -24.72
C ASP A 176 30.25 0.26 -23.20
N TRP A 177 30.28 -0.96 -22.66
CA TRP A 177 30.63 -1.21 -21.25
C TRP A 177 32.04 -0.71 -20.91
N CYS A 178 33.03 -0.97 -21.77
CA CYS A 178 34.38 -0.45 -21.55
C CYS A 178 34.40 1.08 -21.47
N ARG A 179 33.57 1.78 -22.25
CA ARG A 179 33.44 3.25 -22.19
C ARG A 179 32.75 3.71 -20.91
N GLU A 180 31.73 3.00 -20.45
CA GLU A 180 31.05 3.24 -19.17
C GLU A 180 32.05 3.13 -18.01
N TRP A 181 32.81 2.04 -17.95
CA TRP A 181 33.79 1.78 -16.90
C TRP A 181 34.91 2.81 -16.86
N GLU A 182 35.37 3.28 -18.02
CA GLU A 182 36.35 4.39 -18.09
C GLU A 182 35.81 5.71 -17.54
N ARG A 183 34.48 5.94 -17.58
CA ARG A 183 33.84 7.12 -16.97
C ARG A 183 33.62 6.97 -15.47
N GLY A 184 33.95 5.83 -14.87
CA GLY A 184 33.68 5.54 -13.46
C GLY A 184 32.24 5.05 -13.21
N GLU A 185 31.48 4.73 -14.25
CA GLU A 185 30.19 4.05 -14.13
C GLU A 185 30.45 2.55 -13.87
N ILE A 186 30.84 2.21 -12.65
CA ILE A 186 31.04 0.82 -12.22
C ILE A 186 29.66 0.11 -12.25
N PRO A 187 29.56 -1.14 -12.75
CA PRO A 187 28.30 -1.87 -12.71
C PRO A 187 27.76 -1.93 -11.29
N ALA A 188 26.47 -1.62 -11.09
CA ALA A 188 25.81 -1.72 -9.78
C ALA A 188 25.96 -3.11 -9.14
N SER A 189 26.14 -4.16 -9.97
CA SER A 189 26.43 -5.52 -9.52
C SER A 189 27.81 -5.72 -8.90
N ASP A 190 28.78 -4.82 -9.14
CA ASP A 190 30.15 -4.92 -8.61
C ASP A 190 30.38 -4.08 -7.36
N VAL A 191 29.52 -3.08 -7.06
CA VAL A 191 29.62 -2.31 -5.80
C VAL A 191 29.45 -3.23 -4.58
N ALA A 192 28.53 -4.20 -4.66
CA ALA A 192 28.33 -5.20 -3.61
C ALA A 192 29.53 -6.15 -3.45
N HIS A 193 30.18 -6.55 -4.55
CA HIS A 193 31.33 -7.45 -4.50
C HIS A 193 32.61 -6.74 -4.04
N GLN A 194 32.83 -5.48 -4.44
CA GLN A 194 33.93 -4.65 -3.91
C GLN A 194 33.76 -4.34 -2.42
N LEU A 195 32.53 -4.09 -1.95
CA LEU A 195 32.24 -3.89 -0.52
C LEU A 195 32.45 -5.17 0.29
N LEU A 196 32.07 -6.35 -0.22
CA LEU A 196 32.33 -7.63 0.46
C LEU A 196 33.82 -7.98 0.54
N ILE A 197 34.63 -7.59 -0.46
CA ILE A 197 36.09 -7.78 -0.44
C ILE A 197 36.78 -6.83 0.57
N HIS A 198 36.22 -5.63 0.82
CA HIS A 198 36.77 -4.66 1.77
C HIS A 198 36.31 -4.85 3.22
N ILE A 199 35.15 -5.47 3.46
CA ILE A 199 34.66 -5.78 4.82
C ILE A 199 35.31 -7.07 5.38
N GLY A 200 35.92 -7.89 4.52
CA GLY A 200 36.59 -9.14 4.89
C GLY A 200 38.11 -9.08 5.09
N LYS A 201 38.71 -7.90 5.21
CA LYS A 201 40.13 -7.69 5.56
C LYS A 201 40.24 -6.89 6.85
#